data_AF-A0A1R3KST2-F1
#
_entry.id   AF-A0A1R3KST2-F1
#
_cell.length_a   1.000
_cell.length_b   1.000
_cell.length_c   1.000
_cell.angle_alpha   90.00
_cell.angle_beta   90.00
_cell.angle_gamma   90.00
#
_symmetry.space_group_name_H-M   'P 1'
#
loop_
_entity.id
_entity.type
_entity.pdbx_description
1 polymer ?
#
loop_
_entity_poly.entity_id
_entity_poly.type
_entity_poly.pdbx_seq_one_letter_code
_entity_poly.pdbx_strand_id
1 'polypeptide(L)'
;MSEETTVRTKELKEEYEGKFLMVGVDDLYLFKGIPQKLLAMEKLLEFNPELRGKVVSAQITNPARSLGRDVQEVLNEANRIAMEVNEKFGEPGYKPITFMKVTVTTQEKFAYYAVGDCSAVNPVRDGMNLVPL
;
A
#
# COMPACT_ATOMS: atom_id res chain seq x y z
N MET A 1 -4.92 -22.00 -2.74
CA MET A 1 -4.28 -20.96 -3.58
C MET A 1 -4.48 -21.36 -5.03
N SER A 2 -5.00 -20.46 -5.89
CA SER A 2 -5.13 -20.76 -7.32
C SER A 2 -3.76 -20.79 -8.01
N GLU A 3 -3.68 -21.41 -9.18
CA GLU A 3 -2.46 -21.45 -9.99
C GLU A 3 -1.97 -20.02 -10.34
N GLU A 4 -2.90 -19.14 -10.73
CA GLU A 4 -2.68 -17.71 -10.96
C GLU A 4 -2.07 -16.99 -9.74
N THR A 5 -2.63 -17.21 -8.54
CA THR A 5 -2.11 -16.59 -7.30
C THR A 5 -0.68 -17.07 -7.03
N THR A 6 -0.38 -18.34 -7.34
CA THR A 6 0.92 -18.95 -7.05
C THR A 6 2.02 -18.38 -7.96
N VAL A 7 1.72 -18.23 -9.25
CA VAL A 7 2.62 -17.56 -10.21
C VAL A 7 2.90 -16.14 -9.75
N ARG A 8 1.84 -15.39 -9.41
CA ARG A 8 2.00 -14.00 -9.00
C ARG A 8 2.76 -13.82 -7.69
N THR A 9 2.52 -14.70 -6.72
CA THR A 9 3.26 -14.73 -5.44
C THR A 9 4.76 -14.88 -5.70
N LYS A 10 5.15 -15.73 -6.67
CA LYS A 10 6.57 -15.91 -7.03
C LYS A 10 7.18 -14.64 -7.62
N GLU A 11 6.49 -13.99 -8.56
CA GLU A 11 6.95 -12.74 -9.17
C GLU A 11 7.12 -11.63 -8.13
N LEU A 12 6.13 -11.45 -7.24
CA LEU A 12 6.19 -10.44 -6.18
C LEU A 12 7.33 -10.73 -5.19
N LYS A 13 7.61 -12.01 -4.91
CA LYS A 13 8.72 -12.40 -4.04
C LYS A 13 10.07 -12.03 -4.64
N GLU A 14 10.23 -12.18 -5.96
CA GLU A 14 11.44 -11.75 -6.69
C GLU A 14 11.53 -10.20 -6.74
N GLU A 15 10.40 -9.51 -6.99
CA GLU A 15 10.33 -8.04 -7.03
C GLU A 15 10.73 -7.38 -5.70
N TYR A 16 10.25 -7.95 -4.58
CA TYR A 16 10.49 -7.45 -3.24
C TYR A 16 11.60 -8.19 -2.49
N GLU A 17 12.42 -8.98 -3.19
CA GLU A 17 13.51 -9.72 -2.57
C GLU A 17 14.46 -8.78 -1.79
N GLY A 18 14.78 -9.17 -0.55
CA GLY A 18 15.63 -8.41 0.36
C GLY A 18 14.98 -7.14 0.94
N LYS A 19 13.69 -6.90 0.67
CA LYS A 19 12.93 -5.76 1.20
C LYS A 19 11.88 -6.24 2.20
N PHE A 20 11.60 -5.41 3.20
CA PHE A 20 10.48 -5.57 4.12
C PHE A 20 9.23 -4.94 3.50
N LEU A 21 8.23 -5.76 3.18
CA LEU A 21 7.03 -5.36 2.47
C LEU A 21 5.86 -5.16 3.43
N MET A 22 5.44 -3.90 3.58
CA MET A 22 4.19 -3.53 4.24
C MET A 22 3.06 -3.48 3.23
N VAL A 23 1.98 -4.22 3.47
CA VAL A 23 0.82 -4.30 2.60
C VAL A 23 -0.36 -3.61 3.25
N GLY A 24 -0.91 -2.61 2.57
CA GLY A 24 -2.17 -1.96 2.95
C GLY A 24 -3.22 -2.22 1.89
N VAL A 25 -4.40 -2.69 2.28
CA VAL A 25 -5.55 -2.84 1.38
C VAL A 25 -6.74 -2.15 2.01
N ASP A 26 -7.25 -1.11 1.35
CA ASP A 26 -8.34 -0.29 1.89
C ASP A 26 -9.33 0.10 0.81
N ASP A 27 -10.59 0.25 1.20
CA ASP A 27 -11.58 0.91 0.35
C ASP A 27 -11.23 2.41 0.24
N LEU A 28 -11.36 3.00 -0.94
CA LEU A 28 -11.09 4.42 -1.11
C LEU A 28 -12.17 5.27 -0.39
N TYR A 29 -11.90 5.59 0.87
CA TYR A 29 -12.83 6.25 1.77
C TYR A 29 -12.09 7.05 2.86
N LEU A 30 -12.66 8.18 3.27
CA LEU A 30 -12.02 9.13 4.19
C LEU A 30 -11.59 8.49 5.52
N PHE A 31 -12.42 7.62 6.09
CA PHE A 31 -12.14 7.01 7.39
C PHE A 31 -11.13 5.86 7.35
N LYS A 32 -10.66 5.44 6.17
CA LYS A 32 -9.63 4.40 6.06
C LYS A 32 -8.21 4.91 6.33
N GLY A 33 -8.02 6.22 6.45
CA GLY A 33 -6.74 6.77 6.91
C GLY A 33 -5.58 6.59 5.91
N ILE A 34 -5.89 6.40 4.61
CA ILE A 34 -4.89 6.12 3.58
C ILE A 34 -3.81 7.22 3.53
N PRO A 35 -4.14 8.53 3.45
CA PRO A 35 -3.13 9.59 3.47
C PRO A 35 -2.23 9.55 4.71
N GLN A 36 -2.81 9.32 5.88
CA GLN A 36 -2.09 9.25 7.16
C GLN A 36 -1.11 8.07 7.19
N LYS A 37 -1.51 6.93 6.63
CA LYS A 37 -0.63 5.76 6.48
C LYS A 37 0.59 6.08 5.60
N LEU A 38 0.37 6.77 4.47
CA LEU A 38 1.47 7.16 3.57
C LEU A 38 2.39 8.21 4.22
N LEU A 39 1.84 9.16 4.98
CA LEU A 39 2.63 10.11 5.78
C LEU A 39 3.43 9.41 6.88
N ALA A 40 2.88 8.36 7.49
CA ALA A 40 3.62 7.55 8.46
C ALA A 40 4.84 6.87 7.83
N MET A 41 4.73 6.42 6.57
CA MET A 41 5.87 5.90 5.81
C MET A 41 6.95 6.98 5.57
N GLU A 42 6.53 8.23 5.27
CA GLU A 42 7.47 9.35 5.19
C GLU A 42 8.24 9.52 6.51
N LYS A 43 7.52 9.59 7.63
CA LYS A 43 8.11 9.78 8.97
C LYS A 43 9.03 8.63 9.36
N LEU A 44 8.66 7.39 9.02
CA LEU A 44 9.50 6.22 9.24
C LEU A 44 10.86 6.39 8.56
N LEU A 45 10.88 6.77 7.28
CA LEU A 45 12.10 6.96 6.49
C LEU A 45 12.90 8.22 6.86
N GLU A 46 12.24 9.25 7.40
CA GLU A 46 12.90 10.43 7.97
C GLU A 46 13.67 10.07 9.23
N PHE A 47 13.03 9.38 10.17
CA PHE A 47 13.62 9.05 11.46
C PHE A 47 14.61 7.87 11.40
N ASN A 48 14.53 7.03 10.37
CA ASN A 48 15.31 5.80 10.26
C ASN A 48 15.96 5.71 8.86
N PRO A 49 17.04 6.48 8.59
CA PRO A 49 17.70 6.47 7.29
C PRO A 49 18.19 5.08 6.84
N GLU A 50 18.48 4.19 7.78
CA GLU A 50 18.92 2.80 7.55
C GLU A 50 17.86 1.90 6.92
N LEU A 51 16.59 2.31 6.93
CA LEU A 51 15.45 1.60 6.31
C LEU A 51 15.23 1.98 4.85
N ARG A 52 15.85 3.06 4.36
CA ARG A 52 15.77 3.48 2.95
C ARG A 52 16.37 2.39 2.06
N GLY A 53 15.70 2.10 0.95
CA GLY A 53 16.04 0.99 0.06
C GLY A 53 15.61 -0.40 0.56
N LYS A 54 15.22 -0.52 1.83
CA LYS A 54 14.88 -1.80 2.47
C LYS A 54 13.40 -1.96 2.77
N VAL A 55 12.65 -0.88 3.01
CA VAL A 55 11.23 -0.97 3.34
C VAL A 55 10.39 -0.47 2.18
N VAL A 56 9.32 -1.20 1.84
CA VAL A 56 8.34 -0.79 0.83
C VAL A 56 6.94 -0.86 1.42
N SER A 57 6.11 0.14 1.12
CA SER A 57 4.68 0.16 1.40
C SER A 57 3.89 -0.04 0.11
N ALA A 58 3.32 -1.22 -0.07
CA ALA A 58 2.37 -1.51 -1.14
C ALA A 58 0.94 -1.19 -0.66
N GLN A 59 0.38 -0.07 -1.12
CA GLN A 59 -0.98 0.34 -0.81
C GLN A 59 -1.91 0.07 -2.00
N ILE A 60 -2.84 -0.85 -1.80
CA ILE A 60 -3.90 -1.22 -2.73
C ILE A 60 -5.18 -0.49 -2.31
N THR A 61 -5.85 0.17 -3.25
CA THR A 61 -7.14 0.81 -2.99
C THR A 61 -8.26 0.12 -3.76
N ASN A 62 -9.28 -0.38 -3.05
CA ASN A 62 -10.50 -0.84 -3.69
C ASN A 62 -11.32 0.37 -4.16
N PRO A 63 -12.09 0.22 -5.26
CA PRO A 63 -13.00 1.25 -5.72
C PRO A 63 -13.95 1.72 -4.60
N ALA A 64 -14.22 3.02 -4.55
CA ALA A 64 -15.14 3.58 -3.58
C ALA A 64 -16.56 3.03 -3.79
N ARG A 65 -17.27 2.78 -2.70
CA ARG A 65 -18.68 2.35 -2.71
C ARG A 65 -19.65 3.48 -3.07
N SER A 66 -19.18 4.73 -3.02
CA SER A 66 -19.94 5.93 -3.37
C SER A 66 -19.02 6.97 -4.00
N LEU A 67 -19.50 7.68 -5.02
CA LEU A 67 -18.77 8.76 -5.69
C LEU A 67 -19.10 10.10 -5.01
N GLY A 68 -18.36 10.42 -3.94
CA GLY A 68 -18.43 11.71 -3.25
C GLY A 68 -17.18 12.56 -3.51
N ARG A 69 -17.27 13.87 -3.26
CA ARG A 69 -16.12 14.78 -3.34
C ARG A 69 -14.97 14.33 -2.42
N ASP A 70 -15.30 13.88 -1.22
CA ASP A 70 -14.35 13.39 -0.21
C ASP A 70 -13.46 12.24 -0.72
N VAL A 71 -14.00 11.37 -1.59
CA VAL A 71 -13.26 10.24 -2.15
C VAL A 71 -12.17 10.72 -3.12
N GLN A 72 -12.49 11.70 -3.95
CA GLN A 72 -11.52 12.29 -4.89
C GLN A 72 -10.45 13.08 -4.14
N GLU A 73 -10.82 13.79 -3.08
CA GLU A 73 -9.87 14.49 -2.22
C GLU A 73 -8.88 13.52 -1.56
N VAL A 74 -9.38 12.41 -0.99
CA VAL A 74 -8.53 11.35 -0.42
C VAL A 74 -7.59 10.75 -1.46
N LEU A 75 -8.08 10.48 -2.67
CA LEU A 75 -7.26 9.92 -3.76
C LEU A 75 -6.16 10.89 -4.19
N ASN A 76 -6.51 12.16 -4.40
CA ASN A 76 -5.57 13.19 -4.83
C ASN A 76 -4.49 13.43 -3.77
N GLU A 77 -4.89 13.49 -2.50
CA GLU A 77 -3.97 13.69 -1.39
C GLU A 77 -3.05 12.48 -1.20
N ALA A 78 -3.59 11.26 -1.20
CA ALA A 78 -2.79 10.05 -1.11
C ALA A 78 -1.80 9.94 -2.28
N ASN A 79 -2.22 10.30 -3.50
CA ASN A 79 -1.35 10.30 -4.66
C ASN A 79 -0.25 11.36 -4.55
N ARG A 80 -0.56 12.57 -4.07
CA ARG A 80 0.40 13.64 -3.83
C ARG A 80 1.48 13.18 -2.84
N ILE A 81 1.07 12.66 -1.68
CA ILE A 81 1.98 12.14 -0.66
C ILE A 81 2.84 11.00 -1.23
N ALA A 82 2.24 10.03 -1.92
CA ALA A 82 2.98 8.92 -2.52
C ALA A 82 4.06 9.41 -3.51
N MET A 83 3.74 10.42 -4.33
CA MET A 83 4.69 11.01 -5.27
C MET A 83 5.82 11.74 -4.54
N GLU A 84 5.50 12.59 -3.57
CA GLU A 84 6.49 13.35 -2.80
C GLU A 84 7.45 12.43 -2.02
N VAL A 85 6.93 11.39 -1.37
CA VAL A 85 7.77 10.42 -0.64
C VAL A 85 8.65 9.61 -1.60
N ASN A 86 8.11 9.19 -2.75
CA ASN A 86 8.89 8.47 -3.75
C ASN A 86 9.95 9.36 -4.41
N GLU A 87 9.71 10.65 -4.58
CA GLU A 87 10.70 11.60 -5.10
C GLU A 87 11.80 11.86 -4.07
N LYS A 88 11.43 12.00 -2.80
CA LYS A 88 12.35 12.32 -1.70
C LYS A 88 13.25 11.15 -1.28
N PHE A 89 12.74 9.92 -1.33
CA PHE A 89 13.45 8.73 -0.82
C PHE A 89 13.60 7.59 -1.84
N GLY A 90 13.06 7.75 -3.05
CA GLY A 90 13.21 6.75 -4.11
C GLY A 90 14.61 6.77 -4.72
N GLU A 91 15.00 5.64 -5.28
CA GLU A 91 16.26 5.42 -6.00
C GLU A 91 15.97 4.64 -7.29
N PRO A 92 16.89 4.57 -8.27
CA PRO A 92 16.69 3.74 -9.45
C PRO A 92 16.34 2.28 -9.08
N GLY A 93 15.14 1.84 -9.46
CA GLY A 93 14.64 0.50 -9.12
C GLY A 93 14.03 0.35 -7.72
N TYR A 94 13.94 1.43 -6.94
CA TYR A 94 13.34 1.43 -5.61
C TYR A 94 12.32 2.56 -5.46
N LYS A 95 11.09 2.18 -5.07
CA LYS A 95 10.05 3.11 -4.66
C LYS A 95 9.59 2.73 -3.25
N PRO A 96 9.71 3.63 -2.26
CA PRO A 96 9.22 3.36 -0.91
C PRO A 96 7.71 3.16 -0.85
N ILE A 97 6.93 3.74 -1.77
CA ILE A 97 5.47 3.58 -1.84
C ILE A 97 5.04 3.11 -3.23
N THR A 98 4.43 1.92 -3.27
CA THR A 98 3.70 1.41 -4.45
C THR A 98 2.21 1.66 -4.24
N PHE A 99 1.69 2.77 -4.77
CA PHE A 99 0.27 3.14 -4.66
C PHE A 99 -0.53 2.68 -5.88
N MET A 100 -1.34 1.65 -5.71
CA MET A 100 -2.11 1.02 -6.78
C MET A 100 -3.52 1.60 -6.86
N LYS A 101 -3.72 2.45 -7.87
CA LYS A 101 -4.97 3.16 -8.17
C LYS A 101 -5.96 2.36 -9.03
N VAL A 102 -5.55 1.20 -9.52
CA VAL A 102 -6.36 0.34 -10.39
C VAL A 102 -7.07 -0.73 -9.57
N THR A 103 -8.19 -1.23 -10.09
CA THR A 103 -8.86 -2.38 -9.49
C THR A 103 -7.94 -3.58 -9.55
N VAL A 104 -7.50 -4.02 -8.37
CA VAL A 104 -6.68 -5.21 -8.19
C VAL A 104 -7.60 -6.43 -7.98
N THR A 105 -7.31 -7.55 -8.66
CA THR A 105 -8.07 -8.79 -8.49
C THR A 105 -7.89 -9.36 -7.08
N THR A 106 -8.79 -10.24 -6.66
CA THR A 106 -8.70 -10.89 -5.35
C THR A 106 -7.46 -11.78 -5.26
N GLN A 107 -7.11 -12.46 -6.34
CA GLN A 107 -5.93 -13.31 -6.48
C GLN A 107 -4.64 -12.49 -6.30
N GLU A 108 -4.55 -11.33 -6.94
CA GLU A 108 -3.41 -10.43 -6.79
C GLU A 108 -3.28 -9.93 -5.34
N LYS A 109 -4.38 -9.55 -4.68
CA LYS A 109 -4.36 -9.15 -3.25
C LYS A 109 -3.86 -10.27 -2.36
N PHE A 110 -4.31 -11.51 -2.60
CA PHE A 110 -3.81 -12.66 -1.85
C PHE A 110 -2.32 -12.90 -2.10
N ALA A 111 -1.83 -12.67 -3.31
CA ALA A 111 -0.40 -12.76 -3.60
C ALA A 111 0.39 -11.70 -2.78
N TYR A 112 -0.07 -10.45 -2.73
CA TYR A 112 0.53 -9.42 -1.87
C TYR A 112 0.50 -9.80 -0.40
N TYR A 113 -0.64 -10.26 0.13
CA TYR A 113 -0.70 -10.71 1.52
C TYR A 113 0.20 -11.92 1.80
N ALA A 114 0.39 -12.82 0.84
CA ALA A 114 1.26 -13.97 0.99
C ALA A 114 2.75 -13.61 1.03
N VAL A 115 3.16 -12.53 0.34
CA VAL A 115 4.56 -12.05 0.34
C VAL A 115 4.83 -10.94 1.35
N GLY A 116 3.80 -10.29 1.88
CA GLY A 116 3.93 -9.17 2.81
C GLY A 116 4.43 -9.60 4.19
N ASP A 117 5.41 -8.87 4.72
CA ASP A 117 5.93 -9.08 6.08
C ASP A 117 5.02 -8.46 7.15
N CYS A 118 4.23 -7.45 6.78
CA CYS A 118 3.34 -6.73 7.68
C CYS A 118 2.08 -6.26 6.96
N SER A 119 0.92 -6.43 7.58
CA SER A 119 -0.34 -5.84 7.12
C SER A 119 -0.62 -4.53 7.85
N ALA A 120 -0.62 -3.42 7.11
CA ALA A 120 -0.84 -2.08 7.64
C ALA A 120 -2.33 -1.72 7.64
N VAL A 121 -3.00 -1.91 8.77
CA VAL A 121 -4.44 -1.72 8.97
C VAL A 121 -4.68 -0.68 10.05
N ASN A 122 -4.84 0.59 9.65
CA ASN A 122 -4.96 1.73 10.57
C ASN A 122 -6.11 2.69 10.19
N PRO A 123 -7.36 2.20 10.07
CA PRO A 123 -8.48 3.08 9.80
C PRO A 123 -8.70 4.06 10.97
N VAL A 124 -9.07 5.29 10.64
CA VAL A 124 -9.45 6.32 11.62
C VAL A 124 -10.74 5.93 12.33
N ARG A 125 -11.70 5.37 11.58
CA ARG A 125 -12.96 4.82 12.10
C ARG A 125 -13.37 3.63 11.25
N ASP A 126 -13.56 2.48 11.89
CA ASP A 126 -14.12 1.29 11.26
C ASP A 126 -14.87 0.47 12.32
N GLY A 127 -16.04 -0.06 11.95
CA GLY A 127 -16.80 -0.93 12.84
C GLY A 127 -16.14 -2.30 12.96
N MET A 128 -15.94 -2.95 11.81
CA MET A 128 -15.25 -4.23 11.68
C MET A 128 -14.54 -4.26 10.33
N ASN A 129 -13.21 -4.39 10.34
CA ASN A 129 -12.43 -4.44 9.11
C ASN A 129 -12.13 -5.89 8.73
N LEU A 130 -12.86 -6.41 7.74
CA LEU A 130 -12.69 -7.78 7.22
C LEU A 130 -11.70 -7.86 6.05
N VAL A 131 -11.15 -6.74 5.59
CA VAL A 131 -10.21 -6.72 4.45
C VAL A 131 -8.91 -7.50 4.69
N PRO A 132 -8.36 -7.55 5.92
CA PRO A 132 -7.15 -8.34 6.22
C PRO A 132 -7.44 -9.80 6.60
N LEU A 133 -8.72 -10.21 6.71
CA LEU A 133 -9.13 -11.54 7.15
C LEU A 133 -9.28 -12.54 5.99
#